data_AF-A0A8J9SBM7-F1
#
_entry.id   AF-A0A8J9SBM7-F1
#
_cell.length_a   1.000
_cell.length_b   1.000
_cell.length_c   1.000
_cell.angle_alpha   90.00
_cell.angle_beta   90.00
_cell.angle_gamma   90.00
#
_symmetry.space_group_name_H-M   'P 1'
#
loop_
_entity.id
_entity.type
_entity.pdbx_description
1 polymer ?
#
loop_
_entity_poly.entity_id
_entity_poly.type
_entity_poly.pdbx_seq_one_letter_code
_entity_poly.pdbx_strand_id
1 'polypeptide(L)'
;MTPLPVSEAVQLGDALFLSHLAYVDDYHLIQEHLRSVDNDAFALRNCTTSSQPNQPAHFLVVRKIASPAPTNTKCFLTPERKLLIHQYLPFFFRPEPLEVVLTIRGTKEVGDFLSDAMLAATEHQDGMAHAGILKSTRWMLKTYTDDLQQIVERFSTG
;
A
#
# COMPACT_ATOMS: atom_id res chain seq x y z
N MET A 1 11.54 -17.83 23.46
CA MET A 1 11.02 -17.30 22.18
C MET A 1 9.62 -17.84 21.99
N THR A 2 8.62 -16.97 21.88
CA THR A 2 7.23 -17.37 21.60
C THR A 2 7.09 -17.58 20.09
N PRO A 3 6.50 -18.69 19.62
CA PRO A 3 6.31 -18.90 18.18
C PRO A 3 5.34 -17.87 17.60
N LEU A 4 5.68 -17.35 16.43
CA LEU A 4 4.86 -16.37 15.71
C LEU A 4 3.64 -17.07 15.08
N PRO A 5 2.42 -16.51 15.20
CA PRO A 5 1.25 -17.00 14.47
C PRO A 5 1.45 -17.02 12.96
N VAL A 6 0.86 -18.00 12.26
CA VAL A 6 0.97 -18.14 10.79
C VAL A 6 0.46 -16.89 10.07
N SER A 7 -0.63 -16.28 10.54
CA SER A 7 -1.19 -15.06 9.96
C SER A 7 -0.21 -13.88 10.02
N GLU A 8 0.52 -13.74 11.13
CA GLU A 8 1.55 -12.70 11.27
C GLU A 8 2.75 -12.99 10.37
N ALA A 9 3.14 -14.26 10.23
CA ALA A 9 4.22 -14.66 9.33
C ALA A 9 3.91 -14.31 7.87
N VAL A 10 2.66 -14.53 7.44
CA VAL A 10 2.18 -14.17 6.10
C VAL A 10 2.21 -12.65 5.91
N GLN A 11 1.67 -11.87 6.85
CA GLN A 11 1.70 -10.40 6.77
C GLN A 11 3.12 -9.83 6.69
N LEU A 12 4.07 -10.40 7.44
CA LEU A 12 5.48 -10.02 7.35
C LEU A 12 6.09 -10.39 5.99
N GLY A 13 5.72 -11.55 5.45
CA GLY A 13 6.12 -11.97 4.10
C GLY A 13 5.64 -11.00 3.03
N ASP A 14 4.36 -10.61 3.08
CA ASP A 14 3.76 -9.67 2.12
C ASP A 14 4.41 -8.28 2.24
N ALA A 15 4.60 -7.78 3.46
CA ALA A 15 5.27 -6.50 3.71
C ALA A 15 6.73 -6.51 3.21
N LEU A 16 7.45 -7.63 3.39
CA LEU A 16 8.82 -7.79 2.90
C LEU A 16 8.87 -7.84 1.37
N PHE A 17 7.93 -8.56 0.75
CA PHE A 17 7.82 -8.63 -0.71
C PHE A 17 7.59 -7.22 -1.31
N LEU A 18 6.63 -6.47 -0.76
CA LEU A 18 6.34 -5.11 -1.21
C LEU A 18 7.56 -4.20 -1.01
N SER A 19 8.24 -4.31 0.13
CA SER A 19 9.48 -3.57 0.41
C SER A 19 10.58 -3.88 -0.60
N HIS A 20 10.73 -5.15 -1.00
CA HIS A 20 11.69 -5.55 -2.01
C HIS A 20 11.31 -4.99 -3.40
N LEU A 21 10.03 -4.99 -3.73
CA LEU A 21 9.53 -4.47 -4.99
C LEU A 21 9.87 -2.99 -5.21
N ALA A 22 10.02 -2.20 -4.14
CA ALA A 22 10.41 -0.80 -4.25
C ALA A 22 11.84 -0.61 -4.79
N TYR A 23 12.69 -1.65 -4.74
CA TYR A 23 14.04 -1.65 -5.34
C TYR A 23 14.05 -1.96 -6.84
N VAL A 24 12.92 -2.32 -7.43
CA VAL A 24 12.80 -2.48 -8.88
C VAL A 24 12.81 -1.10 -9.55
N ASP A 25 13.61 -0.93 -10.61
CA ASP A 25 13.75 0.35 -11.29
C ASP A 25 12.75 0.54 -12.45
N ASP A 26 11.96 -0.48 -12.74
CA ASP A 26 11.01 -0.52 -13.84
C ASP A 26 9.56 -0.51 -13.32
N TYR A 27 8.84 0.55 -13.68
CA TYR A 27 7.41 0.72 -13.39
C TYR A 27 6.55 -0.46 -13.87
N HIS A 28 6.81 -0.97 -15.08
CA HIS A 28 6.02 -2.04 -15.68
C HIS A 28 6.21 -3.34 -14.91
N LEU A 29 7.43 -3.64 -14.48
CA LEU A 29 7.71 -4.80 -13.65
C LEU A 29 7.03 -4.66 -12.28
N ILE A 30 7.07 -3.48 -11.64
CA ILE A 30 6.32 -3.24 -10.39
C ILE A 30 4.84 -3.51 -10.58
N GLN A 31 4.25 -2.98 -11.66
CA GLN A 31 2.82 -3.17 -11.94
C GLN A 31 2.47 -4.65 -12.23
N GLU A 32 3.32 -5.37 -12.97
CA GLU A 32 3.13 -6.80 -13.26
C GLU A 32 3.17 -7.64 -11.98
N HIS A 33 4.16 -7.39 -11.11
CA HIS A 33 4.28 -8.09 -9.85
C HIS A 33 3.09 -7.80 -8.92
N LEU A 34 2.64 -6.54 -8.83
CA LEU A 34 1.44 -6.19 -8.06
C LEU A 34 0.17 -6.89 -8.55
N ARG A 35 0.04 -7.15 -9.85
CA ARG A 35 -1.08 -7.93 -10.41
C ARG A 35 -1.01 -9.41 -10.00
N SER A 36 0.20 -9.94 -9.83
CA SER A 36 0.39 -11.33 -9.37
C SER A 36 0.09 -11.49 -7.87
N VAL A 37 0.22 -10.42 -7.09
CA VAL A 37 -0.11 -10.43 -5.65
C VAL A 37 -1.63 -10.40 -5.48
N ASP A 38 -2.12 -11.38 -4.71
CA ASP A 38 -3.52 -11.43 -4.25
C ASP A 38 -4.54 -11.22 -5.38
N ASN A 39 -4.32 -11.85 -6.55
CA ASN A 39 -5.22 -11.83 -7.70
C ASN A 39 -5.60 -10.42 -8.21
N ASP A 40 -4.61 -9.55 -8.43
CA ASP A 40 -4.82 -8.18 -8.90
C ASP A 40 -5.65 -7.34 -7.89
N ALA A 41 -5.52 -7.64 -6.60
CA ALA A 41 -6.15 -6.87 -5.53
C ALA A 41 -5.58 -5.45 -5.41
N PHE A 42 -4.36 -5.17 -5.87
CA PHE A 42 -3.75 -3.85 -5.71
C PHE A 42 -3.83 -3.00 -6.99
N ALA A 43 -4.24 -1.74 -6.83
CA ALA A 43 -4.18 -0.73 -7.87
C ALA A 43 -3.02 0.24 -7.59
N LEU A 44 -2.04 0.26 -8.49
CA LEU A 44 -0.95 1.24 -8.45
C LEU A 44 -1.48 2.64 -8.76
N ARG A 45 -1.22 3.59 -7.87
CA ARG A 45 -1.65 4.99 -8.01
C ARG A 45 -0.52 5.90 -8.44
N ASN A 46 0.63 5.75 -7.78
CA ASN A 46 1.81 6.56 -8.01
C ASN A 46 3.05 5.69 -7.84
N CYS A 47 4.08 5.97 -8.62
CA CYS A 47 5.33 5.23 -8.60
C CYS A 47 6.45 6.13 -9.10
N THR A 48 7.51 6.22 -8.31
CA THR A 48 8.75 6.86 -8.69
C THR A 48 9.89 5.87 -8.45
N THR A 49 10.51 5.40 -9.52
CA THR A 49 11.58 4.38 -9.43
C THR A 49 12.98 4.97 -9.30
N SER A 50 13.16 6.27 -9.51
CA SER A 50 14.43 6.98 -9.33
C SER A 50 14.46 7.76 -8.02
N SER A 51 15.53 7.64 -7.24
CA SER A 51 15.74 8.46 -6.04
C SER A 51 16.55 9.72 -6.35
N GLN A 52 16.23 10.81 -5.67
CA GLN A 52 17.06 12.04 -5.60
C GLN A 52 17.34 12.40 -4.13
N PRO A 53 18.26 13.32 -3.83
CA PRO A 53 18.50 13.76 -2.46
C PRO A 53 17.21 14.24 -1.78
N ASN A 54 16.86 13.57 -0.67
CA ASN A 54 15.61 13.79 0.10
C ASN A 54 14.31 13.48 -0.67
N GLN A 55 14.37 12.77 -1.78
CA GLN A 55 13.21 12.32 -2.56
C GLN A 55 13.39 10.82 -2.85
N PRO A 56 13.01 9.96 -1.89
CA PRO A 56 13.21 8.52 -2.05
C PRO A 56 12.35 7.99 -3.20
N ALA A 57 12.83 6.94 -3.84
CA ALA A 57 11.98 6.14 -4.72
C ALA A 57 10.94 5.39 -3.88
N HIS A 58 9.75 5.27 -4.43
CA HIS A 58 8.58 4.82 -3.69
C HIS A 58 7.45 4.44 -4.64
N PHE A 59 6.45 3.76 -4.12
CA PHE A 59 5.18 3.57 -4.81
C PHE A 59 4.02 3.56 -3.83
N LEU A 60 2.85 3.98 -4.31
CA LEU A 60 1.60 3.98 -3.58
C LEU A 60 0.62 3.03 -4.27
N VAL A 61 0.12 2.05 -3.52
CA VAL A 61 -0.95 1.16 -3.97
C VAL A 61 -2.16 1.26 -3.07
N VAL A 62 -3.33 1.05 -3.65
CA VAL A 62 -4.60 0.97 -2.94
C VAL A 62 -5.20 -0.40 -3.21
N ARG A 63 -5.62 -1.10 -2.16
CA ARG A 63 -6.32 -2.36 -2.34
C ARG A 63 -7.71 -2.09 -2.90
N LYS A 64 -8.02 -2.73 -4.03
CA LYS A 64 -9.34 -2.71 -4.66
C LYS A 64 -10.30 -3.39 -3.69
N ILE A 65 -11.40 -2.73 -3.37
CA ILE A 65 -12.52 -3.41 -2.74
C ILE A 65 -12.92 -4.53 -3.70
N ALA A 66 -13.05 -5.75 -3.18
CA ALA A 66 -13.62 -6.85 -3.95
C ALA A 66 -15.00 -6.43 -4.46
N SER A 67 -15.07 -6.00 -5.72
CA SER A 67 -16.35 -5.92 -6.40
C SER A 67 -16.86 -7.35 -6.46
N PRO A 68 -18.14 -7.62 -6.13
CA PRO A 68 -18.69 -8.94 -6.34
C PRO A 68 -18.37 -9.33 -7.79
N ALA A 69 -17.56 -10.38 -7.96
CA ALA A 69 -17.30 -10.90 -9.28
C ALA A 69 -18.67 -11.10 -9.94
N PRO A 70 -18.88 -10.68 -11.20
CA PRO A 70 -20.07 -11.10 -11.93
C PRO A 70 -19.99 -12.62 -11.99
N THR A 71 -20.64 -13.27 -11.03
CA THR A 71 -20.70 -14.70 -10.96
C THR A 71 -21.44 -15.10 -12.23
N ASN A 72 -20.72 -15.69 -13.17
CA ASN A 72 -21.30 -16.31 -14.36
C ASN A 72 -22.13 -17.56 -14.00
N THR A 73 -22.36 -17.77 -12.69
CA THR A 73 -23.38 -18.65 -12.15
C THR A 73 -24.73 -18.14 -12.62
N LYS A 74 -25.25 -18.75 -13.69
CA LYS A 74 -26.69 -18.77 -13.96
C LYS A 74 -27.36 -19.22 -12.67
N CYS A 75 -27.87 -18.24 -11.92
CA CYS A 75 -28.42 -18.45 -10.62
C CYS A 75 -29.78 -19.11 -10.84
N PHE A 76 -29.84 -20.44 -10.74
CA PHE A 76 -31.08 -21.25 -10.76
C PHE A 76 -31.90 -21.06 -9.48
N LEU A 77 -31.94 -19.85 -8.94
CA LEU A 77 -32.67 -19.55 -7.73
C LEU A 77 -34.07 -19.10 -8.09
N THR A 78 -35.03 -19.80 -7.51
CA THR A 78 -36.43 -19.39 -7.48
C THR A 78 -36.55 -17.99 -6.88
N PRO A 79 -37.60 -17.22 -7.24
CA PRO A 79 -37.79 -15.84 -6.75
C PRO A 79 -37.66 -15.68 -5.23
N GLU A 80 -38.10 -16.67 -4.48
CA GLU A 80 -38.07 -16.69 -3.00
C GLU A 80 -36.65 -16.76 -2.43
N ARG A 81 -35.71 -17.47 -3.09
CA ARG A 81 -34.31 -17.54 -2.65
C ARG A 81 -33.50 -16.30 -3.00
N LYS A 82 -33.94 -15.53 -4.01
CA LYS A 82 -33.34 -14.22 -4.35
C LYS A 82 -33.56 -13.20 -3.24
N LEU A 83 -34.71 -13.28 -2.57
CA LEU A 83 -35.07 -12.43 -1.43
C LEU A 83 -34.19 -12.72 -0.20
N LEU A 84 -33.91 -14.00 0.07
CA LEU A 84 -33.01 -14.42 1.14
C LEU A 84 -31.58 -13.91 0.92
N ILE A 85 -31.05 -13.93 -0.31
CA ILE A 85 -29.71 -13.38 -0.57
C ILE A 85 -29.68 -11.88 -0.33
N HIS A 86 -30.69 -11.12 -0.71
CA HIS A 86 -30.77 -9.69 -0.38
C HIS A 86 -30.84 -9.42 1.14
N GLN A 87 -31.48 -10.31 1.90
CA GLN A 87 -31.61 -10.20 3.35
C GLN A 87 -30.31 -10.56 4.09
N TYR A 88 -29.50 -11.49 3.55
CA TYR A 88 -28.23 -11.93 4.15
C TYR A 88 -26.98 -11.34 3.47
N LEU A 89 -27.12 -10.61 2.37
CA LEU A 89 -26.07 -9.87 1.67
C LEU A 89 -25.19 -9.02 2.61
N PRO A 90 -25.74 -8.22 3.56
CA PRO A 90 -24.89 -7.47 4.49
C PRO A 90 -24.09 -8.35 5.46
N PHE A 91 -24.44 -9.63 5.62
CA PHE A 91 -23.68 -10.59 6.43
C PHE A 91 -22.48 -11.19 5.67
N PHE A 92 -22.58 -11.31 4.35
CA PHE A 92 -21.50 -11.79 3.48
C PHE A 92 -20.56 -10.68 3.03
N PHE A 93 -21.03 -9.43 3.00
CA PHE A 93 -20.24 -8.27 2.64
C PHE A 93 -19.92 -7.46 3.89
N ARG A 94 -18.87 -7.88 4.61
CA ARG A 94 -18.16 -6.91 5.45
C ARG A 94 -17.40 -5.98 4.49
N PRO A 95 -17.59 -4.65 4.56
CA PRO A 95 -16.69 -3.75 3.86
C PRO A 95 -15.30 -4.00 4.42
N GLU A 96 -14.42 -4.60 3.61
CA GLU A 96 -13.00 -4.68 3.95
C GLU A 96 -12.51 -3.25 4.19
N PRO A 97 -11.72 -3.00 5.25
CA PRO A 97 -11.17 -1.68 5.49
C PRO A 97 -10.38 -1.24 4.24
N LEU A 98 -10.49 0.04 3.90
CA LEU A 98 -9.64 0.64 2.89
C LEU A 98 -8.18 0.44 3.29
N GLU A 99 -7.45 -0.34 2.49
CA GLU A 99 -6.02 -0.56 2.67
C GLU A 99 -5.23 0.25 1.65
N VAL A 100 -4.32 1.07 2.16
CA VAL A 100 -3.41 1.89 1.38
C VAL A 100 -1.99 1.56 1.81
N VAL A 101 -1.15 1.17 0.87
CA VAL A 101 0.26 0.84 1.15
C VAL A 101 1.15 1.82 0.43
N LEU A 102 1.91 2.58 1.21
CA LEU A 102 2.98 3.45 0.73
C LEU A 102 4.32 2.78 1.02
N THR A 103 4.97 2.27 -0.02
CA THR A 103 6.28 1.64 0.12
C THR A 103 7.36 2.63 -0.29
N ILE A 104 8.34 2.82 0.59
CA ILE A 104 9.45 3.75 0.41
C ILE A 104 10.75 2.95 0.46
N ARG A 105 11.61 3.10 -0.55
CA ARG A 105 12.96 2.52 -0.48
C ARG A 105 13.99 3.54 0.00
N GLY A 106 14.99 3.04 0.70
CA GLY A 106 16.23 3.79 0.94
C GLY A 106 17.07 3.93 -0.33
N THR A 107 18.25 4.54 -0.18
CA THR A 107 19.22 4.56 -1.28
C THR A 107 19.73 3.15 -1.59
N LYS A 108 20.07 2.91 -2.86
CA LYS A 108 20.69 1.66 -3.33
C LYS A 108 22.18 1.60 -3.01
N GLU A 109 22.83 2.75 -2.87
CA GLU A 109 24.25 2.81 -2.58
C GLU A 109 24.48 3.21 -1.12
N VAL A 110 25.15 2.33 -0.38
CA VAL A 110 25.56 2.59 1.01
C VAL A 110 26.49 3.81 1.08
N GLY A 111 27.24 4.10 0.01
CA GLY A 111 28.06 5.29 -0.13
C GLY A 111 27.24 6.58 -0.16
N ASP A 112 26.14 6.61 -0.91
CA ASP A 112 25.20 7.74 -0.93
C ASP A 112 24.50 7.89 0.42
N PHE A 113 24.21 6.78 1.11
CA PHE A 113 23.67 6.85 2.47
C PHE A 113 24.65 7.57 3.39
N LEU A 114 25.92 7.21 3.40
CA LEU A 114 26.89 7.86 4.30
C LEU A 114 27.22 9.31 3.89
N SER A 115 27.15 9.63 2.60
CA SER A 115 27.46 10.96 2.05
C SER A 115 26.31 11.95 2.21
N ASP A 116 25.06 11.51 1.98
CA ASP A 116 23.85 12.33 2.08
C ASP A 116 23.16 12.23 3.45
N ALA A 117 23.30 11.10 4.15
CA ALA A 117 22.90 10.95 5.56
C ALA A 117 23.99 11.50 6.47
N MET A 118 24.22 12.82 6.36
CA MET A 118 24.88 13.54 7.43
C MET A 118 24.20 13.16 8.74
N LEU A 119 24.99 12.63 9.68
CA LEU A 119 24.64 12.23 11.06
C LEU A 119 24.04 13.37 11.93
N ALA A 120 23.57 14.44 11.29
CA ALA A 120 22.87 15.55 11.87
C ALA A 120 21.51 15.09 12.38
N ALA A 121 21.46 14.85 13.68
CA ALA A 121 20.22 14.84 14.42
C ALA A 121 19.65 16.26 14.47
N THR A 122 18.35 16.40 14.28
CA THR A 122 17.64 17.67 14.43
C THR A 122 16.44 17.46 15.34
N GLU A 123 16.03 18.51 16.04
CA GLU A 123 14.85 18.47 16.89
C GLU A 123 13.58 18.17 16.07
N HIS A 124 12.77 17.27 16.59
CA HIS A 124 11.46 16.94 16.06
C HIS A 124 10.53 16.57 17.20
N GLN A 125 9.48 17.39 17.40
CA GLN A 125 8.58 17.27 18.54
C GLN A 125 9.39 17.30 19.86
N ASP A 126 9.22 16.28 20.70
CA ASP A 126 9.90 16.16 22.00
C ASP A 126 11.17 15.30 21.93
N GLY A 127 11.76 15.12 20.74
CA GLY A 127 12.93 14.28 20.54
C GLY A 127 13.83 14.70 19.38
N MET A 128 14.77 13.83 19.03
CA MET A 128 15.71 14.04 17.94
C MET A 128 15.45 13.03 16.84
N ALA A 129 15.46 13.48 15.59
CA ALA A 129 15.35 12.61 14.42
C ALA A 129 16.42 12.94 13.39
N HIS A 130 16.71 11.95 12.54
CA HIS A 130 17.71 12.09 11.49
C HIS A 130 17.24 13.13 10.44
N ALA A 131 18.03 14.17 10.20
CA ALA A 131 17.62 15.30 9.36
C ALA A 131 17.23 14.86 7.93
N GLY A 132 17.97 13.92 7.34
CA GLY A 132 17.66 13.39 6.01
C GLY A 132 16.33 12.62 5.95
N ILE A 133 15.97 11.90 7.03
CA ILE A 133 14.70 11.19 7.12
C ILE A 133 13.56 12.20 7.20
N LEU A 134 13.69 13.23 8.05
CA LEU A 134 12.65 14.27 8.16
C LEU A 134 12.44 15.04 6.86
N LYS A 135 13.52 15.39 6.15
CA LYS A 135 13.42 16.07 4.85
C LYS A 135 12.69 15.19 3.83
N SER A 136 13.05 13.90 3.77
CA SER A 136 12.39 12.92 2.89
C SER A 136 10.91 12.75 3.24
N THR A 137 10.58 12.60 4.52
CA THR A 137 9.19 12.47 4.99
C THR A 137 8.38 13.73 4.71
N ARG A 138 8.94 14.94 4.89
CA ARG A 138 8.26 16.20 4.55
C ARG A 138 7.96 16.29 3.06
N TRP A 139 8.91 15.88 2.22
CA TRP A 139 8.69 15.81 0.77
C TRP A 139 7.57 14.81 0.44
N MET A 140 7.61 13.60 1.00
CA MET A 140 6.58 12.57 0.81
C MET A 140 5.19 13.06 1.24
N LEU A 141 5.09 13.71 2.41
CA LEU A 141 3.82 14.29 2.87
C LEU A 141 3.29 15.29 1.87
N LYS A 142 4.13 16.21 1.37
CA LYS A 142 3.73 17.18 0.36
C LYS A 142 3.27 16.50 -0.93
N THR A 143 3.95 15.43 -1.36
CA THR A 143 3.63 14.68 -2.58
C THR A 143 2.30 13.94 -2.48
N TYR A 144 1.97 13.39 -1.30
CA TYR A 144 0.85 12.46 -1.15
C TYR A 144 -0.37 12.99 -0.40
N THR A 145 -0.29 14.18 0.20
CA THR A 145 -1.42 14.73 0.99
C THR A 145 -2.70 14.80 0.15
N ASP A 146 -2.61 15.37 -1.06
CA ASP A 146 -3.78 15.53 -1.93
C ASP A 146 -4.31 14.18 -2.43
N ASP A 147 -3.44 13.25 -2.80
CA ASP A 147 -3.81 11.89 -3.23
C ASP A 147 -4.52 11.12 -2.12
N LEU A 148 -4.00 11.19 -0.89
CA LEU A 148 -4.60 10.53 0.28
C LEU A 148 -5.94 11.16 0.64
N GLN A 149 -6.08 12.49 0.56
CA GLN A 149 -7.36 13.17 0.77
C GLN A 149 -8.40 12.73 -0.27
N GLN A 150 -8.04 12.70 -1.55
CA GLN A 150 -8.94 12.21 -2.62
C GLN A 150 -9.35 10.75 -2.43
N ILE A 151 -8.43 9.89 -1.96
CA ILE A 151 -8.76 8.51 -1.62
C ILE A 151 -9.76 8.48 -0.47
N VAL A 152 -9.53 9.21 0.62
CA VAL A 152 -10.45 9.24 1.77
C VAL A 152 -11.84 9.77 1.38
N GLU A 153 -11.91 10.85 0.61
CA GLU A 153 -13.18 11.45 0.16
C GLU A 153 -14.00 10.48 -0.70
N ARG A 154 -13.34 9.78 -1.63
CA ARG A 154 -14.00 8.78 -2.49
C ARG A 154 -14.57 7.61 -1.71
N PHE A 155 -13.94 7.22 -0.60
CA PHE A 155 -14.42 6.13 0.26
C PHE A 155 -15.41 6.59 1.33
N SER A 156 -15.46 7.90 1.64
CA SER A 156 -16.43 8.47 2.59
C SER A 156 -17.80 8.78 1.95
N THR A 157 -17.86 8.82 0.62
CA THR A 157 -19.07 9.18 -0.16
C THR A 157 -19.77 8.00 -0.84
N GLY A 158 -19.32 6.76 -0.60
CA GLY A 158 -19.93 5.52 -1.10
C GLY A 158 -20.55 4.70 0.02
#